data_AF-A0A800BXE9-F1
#
_entry.id   AF-A0A800BXE9-F1
#
_cell.length_a   1.000
_cell.length_b   1.000
_cell.length_c   1.000
_cell.angle_alpha   90.00
_cell.angle_beta   90.00
_cell.angle_gamma   90.00
#
_symmetry.space_group_name_H-M   'P 1'
#
loop_
_entity.id
_entity.type
_entity.pdbx_description
1 polymer ?
#
loop_
_entity_poly.entity_id
_entity_poly.type
_entity_poly.pdbx_seq_one_letter_code
_entity_poly.pdbx_strand_id
1 'polypeptide(L)'
;MKTKKDFPEGMEPIGKEKFNFHCHEGVDCYMVCCRNVDMFLYPYDVLRLKETLKITSQEFMESNTHLVKGISHPYFPSVMLRLTEDESKSC
;
A
#
# COMPACT_ATOMS: atom_id res chain seq x y z
N MET A 1 3.48 31.30 8.40
CA MET A 1 3.76 31.47 6.95
C MET A 1 3.69 30.08 6.30
N LYS A 2 2.71 29.80 5.43
CA LYS A 2 2.68 28.52 4.71
C LYS A 2 3.67 28.61 3.55
N THR A 3 4.72 27.80 3.58
CA THR A 3 5.72 27.68 2.52
C THR A 3 5.03 27.30 1.22
N LYS A 4 5.33 28.01 0.13
CA LYS A 4 4.81 27.70 -1.21
C LYS A 4 5.33 26.30 -1.56
N LYS A 5 4.42 25.34 -1.78
CA LYS A 5 4.79 24.02 -2.31
C LYS A 5 4.89 24.17 -3.82
N ASP A 6 6.09 24.00 -4.36
CA ASP A 6 6.30 23.91 -5.80
C ASP A 6 6.01 22.47 -6.24
N PHE A 7 5.09 22.32 -7.20
CA PHE A 7 4.73 21.03 -7.78
C PHE A 7 5.48 20.83 -9.10
N PRO A 8 5.85 19.58 -9.46
CA PRO A 8 6.47 19.29 -10.74
C PRO A 8 5.61 19.72 -11.94
N GLU A 9 6.26 19.95 -13.08
CA GLU A 9 5.58 20.27 -14.34
C GLU A 9 4.56 19.16 -14.70
N GLY A 10 3.33 19.56 -15.00
CA GLY A 10 2.22 18.65 -15.27
C GLY A 10 1.45 18.13 -14.04
N MET A 11 1.79 18.56 -12.83
CA MET A 11 1.04 18.23 -11.61
C MET A 11 0.23 19.43 -11.09
N GLU A 12 -1.09 19.39 -11.29
CA GLU A 12 -2.01 20.39 -10.74
C GLU A 12 -2.70 19.88 -9.46
N PRO A 13 -2.66 20.64 -8.35
CA PRO A 13 -3.36 20.24 -7.14
C PRO A 13 -4.88 20.36 -7.31
N ILE A 14 -5.61 19.33 -6.90
CA ILE A 14 -7.09 19.21 -6.96
C ILE A 14 -7.82 20.29 -6.10
N GLY A 15 -7.09 21.09 -5.33
CA GLY A 15 -7.65 22.15 -4.50
C GLY A 15 -8.28 21.64 -3.20
N LYS A 16 -9.38 22.26 -2.75
CA LYS A 16 -10.13 21.85 -1.54
C LYS A 16 -11.40 21.05 -1.86
N GLU A 17 -11.69 20.85 -3.14
CA GLU A 17 -12.87 20.14 -3.58
C GLU A 17 -12.76 18.64 -3.28
N LYS A 18 -13.91 17.99 -3.07
CA LYS A 18 -13.96 16.53 -2.97
C LYS A 18 -13.78 15.95 -4.37
N PHE A 19 -12.96 14.91 -4.48
CA PHE A 19 -12.85 14.13 -5.71
C PHE A 19 -13.21 12.67 -5.42
N ASN A 20 -13.85 12.01 -6.38
CA ASN A 20 -14.15 10.59 -6.29
C ASN A 20 -12.97 9.80 -6.84
N PHE A 21 -12.15 9.26 -5.94
CA PHE A 21 -11.08 8.36 -6.35
C PHE A 21 -11.68 7.05 -6.86
N HIS A 22 -11.35 6.69 -8.10
CA HIS A 22 -11.79 5.45 -8.72
C HIS A 22 -10.63 4.86 -9.53
N CYS A 23 -9.91 3.91 -8.94
CA CYS A 23 -8.87 3.13 -9.63
C CYS A 23 -9.52 1.88 -10.23
N HIS A 24 -9.49 1.73 -11.56
CA HIS A 24 -10.07 0.61 -12.30
C HIS A 24 -9.34 0.43 -13.64
N GLU A 25 -9.56 -0.70 -14.31
CA GLU A 25 -8.90 -1.07 -15.59
C GLU A 25 -9.12 -0.10 -16.76
N GLY A 26 -10.08 0.83 -16.64
CA GLY A 26 -10.43 1.79 -17.68
C GLY A 26 -9.71 3.14 -17.59
N VAL A 27 -8.80 3.33 -16.63
CA VAL A 27 -7.95 4.54 -16.56
C VAL A 27 -6.50 4.19 -16.88
N ASP A 28 -5.81 5.11 -17.56
CA ASP A 28 -4.43 4.91 -18.03
C ASP A 28 -3.42 4.62 -16.91
N CYS A 29 -3.73 5.07 -15.69
CA CYS A 29 -2.88 4.87 -14.51
C CYS A 29 -3.25 3.64 -13.66
N TYR A 30 -4.10 2.73 -14.16
CA TYR A 30 -4.50 1.53 -13.41
C TYR A 30 -3.29 0.76 -12.87
N MET A 31 -3.28 0.50 -11.56
CA MET A 31 -2.20 -0.18 -10.81
C MET A 31 -0.83 0.51 -10.82
N VAL A 32 -0.63 1.64 -11.52
CA VAL A 32 0.68 2.29 -11.62
C VAL A 32 1.19 2.80 -10.28
N CYS A 33 0.30 3.35 -9.44
CA CYS A 33 0.68 3.90 -8.13
C CYS A 33 0.71 2.86 -7.00
N CYS A 34 0.13 1.67 -7.21
CA CYS A 34 0.03 0.63 -6.20
C CYS A 34 1.03 -0.52 -6.41
N ARG A 35 1.63 -0.64 -7.60
CA ARG A 35 2.70 -1.61 -7.87
C ARG A 35 4.03 -1.17 -7.27
N ASN A 36 4.86 -2.12 -6.87
CA ASN A 36 6.21 -1.89 -6.33
C ASN A 36 6.28 -0.85 -5.19
N VAL A 37 5.39 -0.96 -4.21
CA VAL A 37 5.37 -0.12 -3.00
C VAL A 37 5.61 -0.95 -1.74
N ASP A 38 6.17 -0.31 -0.71
CA ASP A 38 6.36 -0.93 0.60
C ASP A 38 5.07 -0.80 1.44
N MET A 39 4.31 -1.90 1.56
CA MET A 39 3.05 -1.95 2.32
C MET A 39 3.24 -2.62 3.68
N PHE A 40 3.60 -1.83 4.69
CA PHE A 40 3.68 -2.31 6.08
C PHE A 40 2.30 -2.55 6.67
N LEU A 41 2.17 -3.64 7.42
CA LEU A 41 0.94 -4.04 8.07
C LEU A 41 1.10 -3.95 9.59
N TYR A 42 0.12 -3.33 10.24
CA TYR A 42 -0.05 -3.37 11.69
C TYR A 42 -0.96 -4.53 12.09
N PRO A 43 -0.99 -4.93 13.38
CA PRO A 43 -1.82 -6.04 13.83
C PRO A 43 -3.30 -5.88 13.48
N TYR A 44 -3.83 -4.64 13.53
CA TYR A 44 -5.21 -4.39 13.14
C TYR A 44 -5.47 -4.63 11.66
N ASP A 45 -4.51 -4.30 10.78
CA ASP A 45 -4.63 -4.55 9.34
C ASP A 45 -4.70 -6.06 9.07
N VAL A 46 -3.85 -6.85 9.73
CA VAL A 46 -3.88 -8.32 9.63
C VAL A 46 -5.24 -8.89 10.05
N LEU A 47 -5.82 -8.38 11.14
CA LEU A 47 -7.15 -8.81 11.61
C LEU A 47 -8.25 -8.49 10.60
N ARG A 48 -8.20 -7.31 9.97
CA ARG A 48 -9.20 -6.89 8.98
C ARG A 48 -9.06 -7.64 7.66
N LEU A 49 -7.83 -7.87 7.21
CA LEU A 49 -7.55 -8.54 5.95
C LEU A 49 -7.90 -10.04 6.01
N LYS A 50 -7.53 -10.74 7.08
CA LYS A 50 -7.89 -12.17 7.23
C LYS A 50 -9.41 -12.38 7.22
N GLU A 51 -10.17 -11.47 7.82
CA GLU A 51 -11.65 -11.55 7.87
C GLU A 51 -12.26 -11.31 6.49
N THR A 52 -11.73 -10.33 5.76
CA THR A 52 -12.18 -10.02 4.39
C THR A 52 -11.92 -11.19 3.44
N LEU A 53 -10.75 -11.83 3.57
CA LEU A 53 -10.34 -12.99 2.78
C LEU A 53 -10.93 -14.31 3.29
N LYS A 54 -11.55 -14.32 4.48
CA LYS A 54 -12.12 -15.51 5.15
C LYS A 54 -11.11 -16.64 5.37
N ILE A 55 -9.89 -16.27 5.78
CA ILE A 55 -8.81 -17.20 6.12
C ILE A 55 -8.33 -16.98 7.55
N THR A 56 -7.55 -17.92 8.08
CA THR A 56 -6.94 -17.77 9.41
C THR A 56 -5.80 -16.73 9.38
N SER A 57 -5.44 -16.20 10.56
CA SER A 57 -4.29 -15.31 10.67
C SER A 57 -2.98 -16.01 10.30
N GLN A 58 -2.87 -17.31 10.58
CA GLN A 58 -1.69 -18.09 10.22
C GLN A 58 -1.54 -18.18 8.69
N GLU A 59 -2.58 -18.61 7.98
CA GLU A 59 -2.58 -18.70 6.51
C GLU A 59 -2.27 -17.35 5.85
N PHE A 60 -2.88 -16.27 6.36
CA PHE A 60 -2.61 -14.92 5.86
C PHE A 60 -1.14 -14.53 6.02
N MET A 61 -0.58 -14.75 7.21
CA MET A 61 0.82 -14.40 7.49
C MET A 61 1.79 -15.21 6.61
N GLU A 62 1.55 -16.51 6.43
CA GLU A 62 2.41 -17.39 5.64
C GLU A 62 2.36 -17.08 4.13
N SER A 63 1.15 -16.84 3.60
CA SER A 63 0.92 -16.75 2.15
C SER A 63 0.98 -15.34 1.60
N ASN A 64 0.54 -14.34 2.39
CA ASN A 64 0.32 -12.98 1.91
C ASN A 64 1.31 -11.95 2.49
N THR A 65 2.23 -12.36 3.36
CA THR A 65 3.18 -11.43 3.98
C THR A 65 4.62 -11.94 3.92
N HIS A 66 5.55 -11.05 4.26
CA HIS A 66 6.94 -11.37 4.56
C HIS A 66 7.43 -10.45 5.68
N LEU A 67 8.48 -10.89 6.39
CA LEU A 67 9.07 -10.13 7.49
C LEU A 67 10.23 -9.28 6.98
N VAL A 68 10.27 -8.03 7.43
CA VAL A 68 11.36 -7.10 7.17
C VAL A 68 11.90 -6.52 8.47
N LYS A 69 13.06 -5.87 8.39
CA LYS A 69 13.65 -5.20 9.55
C LYS A 69 12.67 -4.19 10.13
N GLY A 70 12.55 -4.17 11.46
CA GLY A 70 11.62 -3.31 12.17
C GLY A 70 11.80 -1.83 11.85
N ILE A 71 10.74 -1.19 11.37
CA ILE A 71 10.72 0.26 11.12
C ILE A 71 10.37 1.04 12.38
N SER A 72 9.41 0.54 13.15
CA SER A 72 8.95 1.18 14.38
C SER A 72 9.79 0.80 15.60
N HIS A 73 10.43 -0.37 15.58
CA HIS A 73 11.23 -0.86 16.71
C HIS A 73 12.39 -1.75 16.23
N PRO A 74 13.64 -1.49 16.65
CA PRO A 74 14.81 -2.19 16.11
C PRO A 74 14.89 -3.67 16.47
N TYR A 75 14.18 -4.11 17.51
CA TYR A 75 14.22 -5.48 18.02
C TYR A 75 13.07 -6.38 17.53
N PHE A 76 12.05 -5.81 16.86
CA PHE A 76 10.91 -6.58 16.37
C PHE A 76 10.80 -6.42 14.85
N PRO A 77 10.57 -7.51 14.10
CA PRO A 77 10.35 -7.41 12.67
C PRO A 77 9.06 -6.65 12.37
N SER A 78 9.04 -5.96 11.23
CA SER A 78 7.80 -5.42 10.67
C SER A 78 7.22 -6.44 9.68
N VAL A 79 5.89 -6.48 9.60
CA VAL A 79 5.18 -7.31 8.64
C VAL A 79 4.92 -6.46 7.40
N MET A 80 5.25 -6.99 6.23
CA MET A 80 4.99 -6.33 4.95
C MET A 80 4.14 -7.23 4.06
N LEU A 81 3.19 -6.65 3.32
CA LEU A 81 2.41 -7.37 2.32
C LEU A 81 3.33 -7.91 1.23
N ARG A 82 3.09 -9.14 0.78
CA ARG A 82 3.79 -9.74 -0.34
C ARG A 82 3.12 -9.33 -1.65
N LEU A 83 3.90 -8.69 -2.52
CA LEU A 83 3.53 -8.40 -3.91
C LEU A 83 3.97 -9.55 -4.81
N THR A 84 3.46 -9.60 -6.05
CA THR A 84 3.89 -10.60 -7.03
C THR A 84 5.37 -10.44 -7.38
N GLU A 85 6.00 -11.54 -7.78
CA GLU A 85 7.43 -11.59 -8.14
C GLU A 85 7.70 -11.20 -9.61
N ASP A 86 6.70 -10.69 -10.32
CA ASP A 86 6.86 -10.19 -11.68
C ASP A 86 7.72 -8.91 -11.70
N GLU A 87 8.26 -8.55 -12.87
CA GLU A 87 9.13 -7.37 -13.01
C GLU A 87 8.46 -6.08 -12.52
N SER A 88 7.13 -5.99 -12.60
CA SER A 88 6.37 -4.82 -12.17
C SER A 88 6.02 -4.81 -10.68
N LYS A 89 6.21 -5.94 -9.97
CA LYS A 89 5.71 -6.21 -8.63
C LYS A 89 4.27 -5.75 -8.47
N SER A 90 3.39 -6.29 -9.31
CA SER A 90 1.95 -6.02 -9.22
C SER A 90 1.36 -6.46 -7.86
N CYS A 91 0.18 -5.92 -7.54
CA CYS A 91 -0.55 -6.28 -6.32
C CYS A 91 -1.15 -7.67 -6.38
#